data_AF-A0A7S3HQZ3-F1
#
_entry.id   AF-A0A7S3HQZ3-F1
#
_cell.length_a   1.000
_cell.length_b   1.000
_cell.length_c   1.000
_cell.angle_alpha   90.00
_cell.angle_beta   90.00
_cell.angle_gamma   90.00
#
_symmetry.space_group_name_H-M   'P 1'
#
loop_
_entity.id
_entity.type
_entity.pdbx_description
1 polymer ?
#
loop_
_entity_poly.entity_id
_entity_poly.type
_entity_poly.pdbx_seq_one_letter_code
_entity_poly.pdbx_strand_id
1 'polypeptide(L)'
;GRRLVISMASSLTVSRQACGKIFLHAAKYFESQLIGYVIGSEVNGQLTVSDVLSVCHTNPAGPILELAGDVADTMFGQSSRIVGIYYASDNVNNEGPSPVVQRTIDNVTQHLGKDAIVLKVCNKLLSSKEKLFLEASRGKTQLKIVLSDSISFVSSLLDALLIQKIQPLYVDFEDHMNSSADTTDGGKGAADFRNPIATNFIANYTVSTK
;
A
#
# COMPACT_ATOMS: atom_id res chain seq x y z
N GLY A 1 35.87 -7.05 26.34
CA GLY A 1 34.41 -7.25 26.35
C GLY A 1 33.81 -6.59 25.12
N ARG A 2 33.30 -7.37 24.17
CA ARG A 2 32.55 -6.84 23.03
C ARG A 2 31.12 -6.63 23.48
N ARG A 3 30.72 -5.36 23.59
CA ARG A 3 29.37 -4.94 23.97
C ARG A 3 28.44 -5.36 22.84
N LEU A 4 27.59 -6.34 23.11
CA LEU A 4 26.51 -6.76 22.22
C LEU A 4 25.57 -5.54 22.06
N VAL A 5 25.65 -4.84 20.93
CA VAL A 5 24.61 -3.88 20.56
C VAL A 5 23.41 -4.73 20.15
N ILE A 6 22.46 -4.90 21.07
CA ILE A 6 21.15 -5.43 20.73
C ILE A 6 20.54 -4.41 19.78
N SER A 7 20.67 -4.66 18.47
CA SER A 7 19.89 -3.95 17.46
C SER A 7 18.44 -4.32 17.72
N MET A 8 17.74 -3.48 18.48
CA MET A 8 16.28 -3.53 18.56
C MET A 8 15.78 -3.50 17.11
N ALA A 9 15.15 -4.58 16.64
CA ALA A 9 14.57 -4.60 15.30
C ALA A 9 13.60 -3.42 15.20
N SER A 10 13.89 -2.46 14.31
CA SER A 10 13.04 -1.29 14.11
C SER A 10 11.64 -1.77 13.72
N SER A 11 10.61 -1.26 14.39
CA SER A 11 9.22 -1.58 14.07
C SER A 11 8.57 -0.50 13.23
N LEU A 12 7.66 -0.93 12.35
CA LEU A 12 6.82 -0.06 11.54
C LEU A 12 5.37 -0.23 12.00
N THR A 13 4.74 0.86 12.47
CA THR A 13 3.31 0.83 12.77
C THR A 13 2.52 1.03 11.47
N VAL A 14 1.62 0.11 11.14
CA VAL A 14 0.77 0.21 9.94
C VAL A 14 -0.69 0.28 10.34
N SER A 15 -1.38 1.33 9.88
CA SER A 15 -2.80 1.50 10.13
C SER A 15 -3.63 0.43 9.43
N ARG A 16 -4.81 0.15 9.98
CA ARG A 16 -5.82 -0.69 9.32
C ARG A 16 -6.24 -0.14 7.95
N GLN A 17 -6.33 1.18 7.82
CA GLN A 17 -6.71 1.83 6.56
C GLN A 17 -5.69 1.54 5.46
N ALA A 18 -4.40 1.76 5.74
CA ALA A 18 -3.32 1.46 4.82
C ALA A 18 -3.32 -0.02 4.45
N CYS A 19 -3.38 -0.89 5.45
CA CYS A 19 -3.37 -2.34 5.27
C CYS A 19 -4.56 -2.83 4.41
N GLY A 20 -5.78 -2.39 4.71
CA GLY A 20 -6.98 -2.76 3.97
C GLY A 20 -6.96 -2.28 2.52
N LYS A 21 -6.52 -1.05 2.26
CA LYS A 21 -6.37 -0.50 0.90
C LYS A 21 -5.34 -1.26 0.07
N ILE A 22 -4.17 -1.56 0.63
CA ILE A 22 -3.14 -2.37 -0.04
C ILE A 22 -3.71 -3.73 -0.44
N PHE A 23 -4.40 -4.39 0.49
CA PHE A 23 -4.95 -5.72 0.22
C PHE A 23 -6.14 -5.71 -0.74
N LEU A 24 -6.98 -4.68 -0.73
CA LEU A 24 -8.02 -4.51 -1.75
C LEU A 24 -7.41 -4.32 -3.15
N HIS A 25 -6.37 -3.51 -3.26
CA HIS A 25 -5.64 -3.31 -4.51
C HIS A 25 -5.06 -4.64 -5.03
N ALA A 26 -4.35 -5.37 -4.16
CA ALA A 26 -3.78 -6.67 -4.49
C ALA A 26 -4.85 -7.74 -4.79
N ALA A 27 -5.99 -7.71 -4.12
CA ALA A 27 -7.08 -8.65 -4.37
C ALA A 27 -7.81 -8.37 -5.69
N LYS A 28 -7.93 -7.09 -6.09
CA LYS A 28 -8.51 -6.70 -7.39
C LYS A 28 -7.60 -7.13 -8.56
N TYR A 29 -6.28 -6.96 -8.41
CA TYR A 29 -5.28 -7.19 -9.45
C TYR A 29 -4.27 -8.29 -9.07
N PHE A 30 -4.77 -9.47 -8.71
CA PHE A 30 -3.98 -10.50 -8.03
C PHE A 30 -2.85 -11.13 -8.86
N GLU A 31 -2.92 -11.11 -10.20
CA GLU A 31 -1.87 -11.64 -11.09
C GLU A 31 -0.95 -10.54 -11.64
N SER A 32 -1.16 -9.29 -11.21
CA SER A 32 -0.50 -8.14 -11.80
C SER A 32 0.60 -7.60 -10.90
N GLN A 33 1.63 -7.01 -11.53
CA GLN A 33 2.52 -6.11 -10.81
C GLN A 33 1.72 -4.90 -10.37
N LEU A 34 1.87 -4.49 -9.12
CA LEU A 34 1.19 -3.32 -8.57
C LEU A 34 2.17 -2.45 -7.81
N ILE A 35 1.92 -1.14 -7.77
CA ILE A 35 2.70 -0.19 -7.00
C ILE A 35 1.81 0.94 -6.46
N GLY A 36 2.19 1.49 -5.31
CA GLY A 36 1.62 2.72 -4.82
C GLY A 36 2.47 3.40 -3.76
N TYR A 37 2.10 4.63 -3.42
CA TYR A 37 2.81 5.42 -2.41
C TYR A 37 2.30 5.10 -1.01
N VAL A 38 3.26 5.02 -0.08
CA VAL A 38 2.99 4.83 1.35
C VAL A 38 2.99 6.19 2.02
N ILE A 39 1.90 6.50 2.71
CA ILE A 39 1.68 7.79 3.37
C ILE A 39 1.84 7.63 4.88
N GLY A 40 2.62 8.51 5.49
CA GLY A 40 2.89 8.41 6.91
C GLY A 40 3.80 9.49 7.46
N SER A 41 4.36 9.18 8.62
CA SER A 41 5.22 10.09 9.38
C SER A 41 6.31 9.33 10.12
N GLU A 42 7.44 10.01 10.35
CA GLU A 42 8.50 9.56 11.25
C GLU A 42 8.66 10.61 12.35
N VAL A 43 8.29 10.28 13.58
CA VAL A 43 8.39 11.17 14.74
C VAL A 43 9.21 10.48 15.81
N ASN A 44 10.32 11.10 16.25
CA ASN A 44 11.23 10.55 17.26
C ASN A 44 11.72 9.12 16.95
N GLY A 45 11.94 8.81 15.66
CA GLY A 45 12.36 7.48 15.19
C GLY A 45 11.24 6.44 15.13
N GLN A 46 10.00 6.81 15.49
CA GLN A 46 8.83 5.96 15.32
C GLN A 46 8.24 6.15 13.92
N LEU A 47 8.29 5.07 13.12
CA LEU A 47 7.72 5.04 11.78
C LEU A 47 6.25 4.61 11.84
N THR A 48 5.38 5.42 11.25
CA THR A 48 3.95 5.13 11.15
C THR A 48 3.50 5.30 9.71
N VAL A 49 2.82 4.29 9.17
CA VAL A 49 2.06 4.33 7.92
C VAL A 49 0.60 4.55 8.27
N SER A 50 0.08 5.72 7.91
CA SER A 50 -1.31 6.10 8.18
C SER A 50 -2.25 5.75 7.04
N ASP A 51 -1.79 5.85 5.79
CA ASP A 51 -2.61 5.58 4.61
C ASP A 51 -1.73 5.17 3.42
N VAL A 52 -2.35 4.87 2.27
CA VAL A 52 -1.67 4.65 0.99
C VAL A 52 -2.42 5.34 -0.16
N LEU A 53 -1.67 5.66 -1.22
CA LEU A 53 -2.22 5.96 -2.54
C LEU A 53 -1.88 4.80 -3.48
N SER A 54 -2.90 4.08 -3.93
CA SER A 54 -2.74 3.06 -4.98
C SER A 54 -2.55 3.73 -6.33
N VAL A 55 -1.46 3.39 -7.04
CA VAL A 55 -1.09 4.11 -8.26
C VAL A 55 -1.42 3.31 -9.50
N CYS A 56 -0.77 2.17 -9.70
CA CYS A 56 -1.00 1.39 -10.92
C CYS A 56 -0.92 -0.11 -10.67
N HIS A 57 -1.56 -0.84 -11.57
CA HIS A 57 -1.67 -2.29 -11.61
C HIS A 57 -1.14 -2.85 -12.95
N THR A 58 -0.53 -2.01 -13.77
CA THR A 58 0.26 -2.40 -14.93
C THR A 58 1.72 -1.97 -14.77
N ASN A 59 2.55 -2.20 -15.79
CA ASN A 59 3.95 -1.79 -15.77
C ASN A 59 4.01 -0.24 -15.66
N PRO A 60 4.54 0.33 -14.55
CA PRO A 60 4.42 1.75 -14.28
C PRO A 60 5.17 2.58 -15.33
N ALA A 61 4.45 3.48 -16.00
CA ALA A 61 5.11 4.52 -16.78
C ALA A 61 5.55 5.65 -15.83
N GLY A 62 6.78 6.15 -16.01
CA GLY A 62 7.34 7.25 -15.19
C GLY A 62 6.39 8.45 -15.01
N PRO A 63 5.74 8.96 -16.07
CA PRO A 63 4.81 10.08 -15.95
C PRO A 63 3.60 9.83 -15.02
N ILE A 64 3.11 8.58 -14.96
CA ILE A 64 1.99 8.22 -14.08
C ILE A 64 2.42 8.30 -12.62
N LEU A 65 3.62 7.79 -12.33
CA LEU A 65 4.19 7.83 -10.98
C LEU A 65 4.45 9.27 -10.53
N GLU A 66 5.03 10.10 -11.40
CA GLU A 66 5.30 11.52 -11.11
C GLU A 66 4.01 12.27 -10.77
N LEU A 67 2.98 12.16 -11.63
CA LEU A 67 1.70 12.80 -11.40
C LEU A 67 1.00 12.30 -10.13
N ALA A 68 1.03 10.99 -9.88
CA ALA A 68 0.47 10.43 -8.65
C ALA A 68 1.22 10.89 -7.39
N GLY A 69 2.53 11.12 -7.50
CA GLY A 69 3.34 11.71 -6.43
C GLY A 69 2.90 13.13 -6.08
N ASP A 70 2.76 14.00 -7.08
CA ASP A 70 2.27 15.37 -6.89
C ASP A 70 0.87 15.41 -6.27
N VAL A 71 0.00 14.49 -6.71
CA VAL A 71 -1.34 14.33 -6.16
C VAL A 71 -1.30 13.87 -4.70
N ALA A 72 -0.45 12.90 -4.36
CA ALA A 72 -0.26 12.47 -2.97
C ALA A 72 0.22 13.62 -2.07
N ASP A 73 1.23 14.38 -2.51
CA ASP A 73 1.76 15.51 -1.73
C ASP A 73 0.70 16.60 -1.50
N THR A 74 -0.12 16.86 -2.52
CA THR A 74 -1.22 17.83 -2.42
C THR A 74 -2.34 17.37 -1.48
N MET A 75 -2.67 16.07 -1.49
CA MET A 75 -3.81 15.54 -0.72
C MET A 75 -3.53 15.32 0.76
N PHE A 76 -2.35 14.81 1.11
CA PHE A 76 -2.07 14.37 2.48
C PHE A 76 -1.37 15.44 3.34
N GLY A 77 -0.90 16.52 2.71
CA GLY A 77 -0.40 17.72 3.39
C GLY A 77 0.94 17.51 4.12
N GLN A 78 1.33 18.47 4.97
CA GLN A 78 2.66 18.44 5.61
C GLN A 78 2.80 17.44 6.77
N SER A 79 1.70 17.09 7.45
CA SER A 79 1.72 16.20 8.62
C SER A 79 1.80 14.72 8.26
N SER A 80 1.34 14.33 7.07
CA SER A 80 1.43 12.98 6.52
C SER A 80 1.85 13.09 5.07
N ARG A 81 3.04 12.57 4.76
CA ARG A 81 3.64 12.67 3.42
C ARG A 81 4.00 11.30 2.88
N ILE A 82 4.43 11.25 1.63
CA ILE A 82 5.07 10.05 1.09
C ILE A 82 6.27 9.71 1.98
N VAL A 83 6.31 8.48 2.50
CA VAL A 83 7.45 7.94 3.29
C VAL A 83 8.04 6.69 2.65
N GLY A 84 7.45 6.24 1.54
CA GLY A 84 7.82 4.99 0.92
C GLY A 84 6.91 4.59 -0.23
N ILE A 85 7.08 3.34 -0.66
CA ILE A 85 6.21 2.69 -1.63
C ILE A 85 5.76 1.33 -1.13
N TYR A 86 4.68 0.84 -1.69
CA TYR A 86 4.31 -0.57 -1.60
C TYR A 86 4.25 -1.15 -3.01
N TYR A 87 4.51 -2.45 -3.16
CA TYR A 87 4.43 -3.13 -4.44
C TYR A 87 4.09 -4.61 -4.30
N ALA A 88 3.56 -5.23 -5.34
CA ALA A 88 3.55 -6.68 -5.52
C ALA A 88 4.22 -7.04 -6.85
N SER A 89 4.86 -8.20 -6.87
CA SER A 89 5.45 -8.78 -8.08
C SER A 89 4.40 -9.58 -8.83
N ASP A 90 4.44 -9.53 -10.16
CA ASP A 90 3.68 -10.40 -11.06
C ASP A 90 4.18 -11.87 -11.00
N ASN A 91 5.46 -12.05 -10.66
CA ASN A 91 6.07 -13.36 -10.47
C ASN A 91 6.24 -13.68 -8.99
N VAL A 92 5.52 -14.72 -8.54
CA VAL A 92 5.54 -15.25 -7.16
C VAL A 92 6.91 -15.77 -6.72
N ASN A 93 7.77 -16.14 -7.67
CA ASN A 93 9.12 -16.65 -7.41
C ASN A 93 10.18 -15.54 -7.43
N ASN A 94 9.81 -14.29 -7.75
CA ASN A 94 10.74 -13.18 -7.74
C ASN A 94 10.88 -12.59 -6.33
N GLU A 95 12.10 -12.62 -5.80
CA GLU A 95 12.39 -12.12 -4.46
C GLU A 95 12.52 -10.59 -4.42
N GLY A 96 12.90 -9.95 -5.54
CA GLY A 96 13.21 -8.52 -5.61
C GLY A 96 12.19 -7.65 -6.36
N PRO A 97 12.30 -6.32 -6.25
CA PRO A 97 11.53 -5.39 -7.07
C PRO A 97 11.95 -5.48 -8.55
N SER A 98 11.02 -5.20 -9.46
CA SER A 98 11.37 -5.01 -10.88
C SER A 98 12.22 -3.74 -11.08
N PRO A 99 12.93 -3.57 -12.21
CA PRO A 99 13.77 -2.38 -12.43
C PRO A 99 13.01 -1.05 -12.32
N VAL A 100 11.73 -1.02 -12.73
CA VAL A 100 10.88 0.17 -12.63
C VAL A 100 10.53 0.46 -11.17
N VAL A 101 10.14 -0.57 -10.41
CA VAL A 101 9.88 -0.44 -8.97
C VAL A 101 11.15 0.02 -8.25
N GLN A 102 12.31 -0.56 -8.57
CA GLN A 102 13.58 -0.16 -7.97
C GLN A 102 13.92 1.32 -8.25
N ARG A 103 13.77 1.79 -9.49
CA ARG A 103 13.94 3.22 -9.81
C ARG A 103 12.99 4.11 -9.02
N THR A 104 11.77 3.65 -8.79
CA THR A 104 10.80 4.39 -7.98
C THR A 104 11.22 4.45 -6.51
N ILE A 105 11.74 3.35 -5.95
CA ILE A 105 12.35 3.32 -4.61
C ILE A 105 13.50 4.32 -4.51
N ASP A 106 14.38 4.34 -5.52
CA ASP A 106 15.55 5.22 -5.56
C ASP A 106 15.13 6.69 -5.61
N ASN A 107 14.15 7.02 -6.47
CA ASN A 107 13.60 8.38 -6.58
C ASN A 107 12.97 8.87 -5.27
N VAL A 108 12.16 8.02 -4.62
CA VAL A 108 11.54 8.37 -3.33
C VAL A 108 12.61 8.50 -2.25
N THR A 109 13.61 7.61 -2.22
CA THR A 109 14.74 7.69 -1.29
C THR A 109 15.53 8.99 -1.45
N GLN A 110 15.82 9.38 -2.69
CA GLN A 110 16.50 10.64 -3.00
C GLN A 110 15.67 11.84 -2.55
N HIS A 111 14.37 11.86 -2.83
CA HIS A 111 13.48 12.95 -2.43
C HIS A 111 13.35 13.08 -0.90
N LEU A 112 13.32 11.96 -0.19
CA LEU A 112 13.25 11.95 1.28
C LEU A 112 14.57 12.29 1.97
N GLY A 113 15.70 12.23 1.26
CA GLY A 113 17.04 12.37 1.84
C GLY A 113 17.42 11.23 2.80
N LYS A 114 16.69 10.10 2.76
CA LYS A 114 16.86 8.92 3.61
C LYS A 114 16.14 7.73 2.98
N ASP A 115 16.54 6.51 3.38
CA ASP A 115 15.94 5.27 2.88
C ASP A 115 14.41 5.29 3.00
N ALA A 116 13.75 5.07 1.86
CA ALA A 116 12.32 4.90 1.76
C ALA A 116 11.84 3.63 2.47
N ILE A 117 10.62 3.66 3.00
CA ILE A 117 9.93 2.44 3.45
C ILE A 117 9.47 1.67 2.21
N VAL A 118 9.69 0.36 2.20
CA VAL A 118 9.23 -0.52 1.13
C VAL A 118 8.33 -1.58 1.75
N LEU A 119 7.07 -1.61 1.33
CA LEU A 119 6.09 -2.63 1.70
C LEU A 119 5.90 -3.60 0.52
N LYS A 120 6.44 -4.81 0.63
CA LYS A 120 6.22 -5.87 -0.36
C LYS A 120 4.96 -6.65 0.00
N VAL A 121 4.01 -6.70 -0.92
CA VAL A 121 2.82 -7.55 -0.81
C VAL A 121 3.21 -8.96 -1.27
N CYS A 122 3.12 -9.93 -0.36
CA CYS A 122 3.37 -11.32 -0.66
C CYS A 122 2.04 -12.01 -1.00
N ASN A 123 1.87 -12.35 -2.28
CA ASN A 123 0.67 -12.99 -2.79
C ASN A 123 0.97 -14.45 -3.22
N LYS A 124 0.90 -15.40 -2.29
CA LYS A 124 1.07 -16.84 -2.58
C LYS A 124 -0.29 -17.55 -2.65
N LEU A 125 -1.15 -17.14 -3.57
CA LEU A 125 -2.56 -17.58 -3.56
C LEU A 125 -2.87 -18.92 -4.25
N LEU A 126 -1.91 -19.69 -4.78
CA LEU A 126 -2.24 -20.82 -5.68
C LEU A 126 -1.83 -22.24 -5.23
N SER A 127 -1.29 -22.45 -4.04
CA SER A 127 -0.99 -23.85 -3.61
C SER A 127 -1.08 -24.14 -2.11
N SER A 128 -1.25 -23.14 -1.25
CA SER A 128 -1.42 -23.36 0.19
C SER A 128 -2.51 -22.45 0.74
N LYS A 129 -2.98 -22.73 1.95
CA LYS A 129 -3.96 -21.92 2.71
C LYS A 129 -3.37 -20.55 3.13
N GLU A 130 -2.54 -19.93 2.30
CA GLU A 130 -1.75 -18.76 2.62
C GLU A 130 -2.49 -17.45 2.33
N LYS A 131 -2.31 -16.54 3.29
CA LYS A 131 -2.98 -15.25 3.39
C LYS A 131 -2.16 -14.20 2.66
N LEU A 132 -2.80 -13.14 2.15
CA LEU A 132 -2.07 -11.91 1.78
C LEU A 132 -1.34 -11.39 3.04
N PHE A 133 -0.03 -11.13 2.93
CA PHE A 133 0.74 -10.51 4.01
C PHE A 133 1.73 -9.49 3.46
N LEU A 134 2.23 -8.63 4.37
CA LEU A 134 3.17 -7.57 4.05
C LEU A 134 4.53 -7.89 4.65
N GLU A 135 5.58 -7.68 3.86
CA GLU A 135 6.95 -7.56 4.34
C GLU A 135 7.35 -6.09 4.27
N ALA A 136 8.02 -5.59 5.30
CA ALA A 136 8.44 -4.20 5.38
C ALA A 136 9.96 -4.11 5.46
N SER A 137 10.56 -3.24 4.67
CA SER A 137 11.98 -2.93 4.77
C SER A 137 12.24 -1.43 4.66
N ARG A 138 13.45 -1.03 5.09
CA ARG A 138 14.01 0.30 4.90
C ARG A 138 15.49 0.13 4.57
N GLY A 139 15.86 0.44 3.33
CA GLY A 139 17.17 0.08 2.80
C GLY A 139 17.40 -1.43 2.88
N LYS A 140 18.48 -1.85 3.54
CA LYS A 140 18.82 -3.28 3.74
C LYS A 140 18.20 -3.89 5.00
N THR A 141 17.48 -3.11 5.80
CA THR A 141 16.95 -3.53 7.09
C THR A 141 15.51 -3.97 6.97
N GLN A 142 15.20 -5.17 7.45
CA GLN A 142 13.83 -5.65 7.60
C GLN A 142 13.19 -5.01 8.84
N LEU A 143 11.95 -4.55 8.70
CA LEU A 143 11.16 -3.92 9.74
C LEU A 143 10.10 -4.89 10.26
N LYS A 144 9.91 -4.91 11.57
CA LYS A 144 8.78 -5.63 12.16
C LYS A 144 7.50 -4.83 11.97
N ILE A 145 6.56 -5.34 11.20
CA ILE A 145 5.23 -4.72 11.09
C ILE A 145 4.47 -4.91 12.41
N VAL A 146 3.98 -3.81 12.95
CA VAL A 146 3.05 -3.75 14.07
C VAL A 146 1.77 -3.11 13.54
N LEU A 147 0.67 -3.86 13.56
CA LEU A 147 -0.62 -3.30 13.17
C LEU A 147 -1.12 -2.38 14.29
N SER A 148 -1.71 -1.23 13.93
CA SER A 148 -2.36 -0.34 14.90
C SER A 148 -3.53 -1.02 15.64
N ASP A 149 -4.15 -2.01 15.00
CA ASP A 149 -5.21 -2.84 15.53
C ASP A 149 -4.73 -4.28 15.78
N SER A 150 -5.54 -5.06 16.51
CA SER A 150 -5.22 -6.49 16.72
C SER A 150 -5.22 -7.27 15.40
N ILE A 151 -4.31 -8.25 15.29
CA ILE A 151 -4.18 -9.09 14.09
C ILE A 151 -5.50 -9.84 13.78
N SER A 152 -6.20 -10.31 14.82
CA SER A 152 -7.49 -10.99 14.65
C SER A 152 -8.51 -10.07 14.00
N PHE A 153 -8.57 -8.81 14.43
CA PHE A 153 -9.45 -7.82 13.85
C PHE A 153 -9.12 -7.59 12.36
N VAL A 154 -7.84 -7.37 12.03
CA VAL A 154 -7.42 -7.11 10.64
C VAL A 154 -7.68 -8.33 9.76
N SER A 155 -7.43 -9.55 10.24
CA SER A 155 -7.76 -10.78 9.51
C SER A 155 -9.27 -10.85 9.23
N SER A 156 -10.12 -10.60 10.22
CA SER A 156 -11.57 -10.60 10.02
C SER A 156 -12.05 -9.50 9.10
N LEU A 157 -11.41 -8.32 9.11
CA LEU A 157 -11.70 -7.25 8.16
C LEU A 157 -11.39 -7.71 6.73
N LEU A 158 -10.27 -8.38 6.51
CA LEU A 158 -9.90 -8.88 5.20
C LEU A 158 -10.88 -9.93 4.68
N ASP A 159 -11.26 -10.87 5.55
CA ASP A 159 -12.29 -11.85 5.21
C ASP A 159 -13.59 -11.13 4.82
N ALA A 160 -14.00 -10.11 5.58
CA ALA A 160 -15.21 -9.34 5.28
C ALA A 160 -15.09 -8.57 3.96
N LEU A 161 -13.97 -7.92 3.67
CA LEU A 161 -13.73 -7.19 2.42
C LEU A 161 -13.87 -8.11 1.20
N LEU A 162 -13.33 -9.33 1.29
CA LEU A 162 -13.38 -10.33 0.22
C LEU A 162 -14.78 -10.96 0.10
N ILE A 163 -15.43 -11.31 1.21
CA ILE A 163 -16.79 -11.88 1.24
C ILE A 163 -17.81 -10.88 0.67
N GLN A 164 -17.70 -9.61 1.06
CA GLN A 164 -18.57 -8.53 0.58
C GLN A 164 -18.26 -8.10 -0.86
N LYS A 165 -17.21 -8.67 -1.48
CA LYS A 165 -16.78 -8.35 -2.84
C LYS A 165 -16.56 -6.86 -3.04
N ILE A 166 -15.86 -6.20 -2.11
CA ILE A 166 -15.56 -4.76 -2.18
C ILE A 166 -14.39 -4.49 -3.13
N GLN A 167 -13.49 -5.46 -3.32
CA GLN A 167 -12.31 -5.32 -4.18
C GLN A 167 -12.60 -4.85 -5.63
N PRO A 168 -13.68 -5.24 -6.33
CA PRO A 168 -13.94 -4.75 -7.69
C PRO A 168 -14.33 -3.26 -7.71
N LEU A 169 -14.80 -2.72 -6.58
CA LEU A 169 -15.14 -1.30 -6.43
C LEU A 169 -13.94 -0.44 -6.03
N TYR A 170 -12.81 -1.06 -5.70
CA TYR A 170 -11.57 -0.36 -5.39
C TYR A 170 -10.98 0.24 -6.68
N VAL A 171 -10.51 1.47 -6.63
CA VAL A 171 -10.04 2.25 -7.78
C VAL A 171 -8.64 2.77 -7.46
N ASP A 172 -7.66 2.40 -8.26
CA ASP A 172 -6.33 3.01 -8.18
C ASP A 172 -6.23 4.28 -9.06
N PHE A 173 -5.07 4.91 -9.08
CA PHE A 173 -4.85 6.11 -9.88
C PHE A 173 -4.95 5.83 -11.39
N GLU A 174 -4.44 4.69 -11.85
CA GLU A 174 -4.52 4.24 -13.25
C GLU A 174 -5.97 4.06 -13.71
N ASP A 175 -6.81 3.40 -12.92
CA ASP A 175 -8.26 3.27 -13.15
C ASP A 175 -8.93 4.64 -13.28
N HIS A 176 -8.55 5.58 -12.41
CA HIS A 176 -9.07 6.94 -12.44
C HIS A 176 -8.71 7.66 -13.76
N MET A 177 -7.45 7.59 -14.18
CA MET A 177 -7.04 8.19 -15.45
C MET A 177 -7.79 7.57 -16.64
N ASN A 178 -7.91 6.25 -16.67
CA ASN A 178 -8.57 5.53 -17.75
C ASN A 178 -10.08 5.83 -17.80
N SER A 179 -10.74 5.99 -16.65
CA SER A 179 -12.17 6.35 -16.58
C SER A 179 -12.44 7.83 -16.90
N SER A 180 -11.52 8.72 -16.54
CA SER A 180 -11.62 10.15 -16.87
C SER A 180 -11.46 10.47 -18.37
N ALA A 181 -10.89 9.54 -19.14
CA ALA A 181 -10.80 9.64 -20.61
C ALA A 181 -12.11 9.29 -21.34
N ASP A 182 -13.05 8.62 -20.66
CA ASP A 182 -14.27 8.02 -21.24
C ASP A 182 -15.53 8.90 -21.12
N THR A 183 -15.39 10.23 -21.03
CA THR A 183 -16.50 11.16 -20.77
C THR A 183 -17.45 11.40 -21.96
N THR A 184 -17.68 10.42 -22.85
CA THR A 184 -18.68 10.54 -23.92
C THR A 184 -20.12 10.36 -23.43
N ASP A 185 -20.36 9.86 -22.20
CA ASP A 185 -21.69 9.70 -21.63
C ASP A 185 -21.92 10.54 -20.36
N GLY A 186 -22.30 11.80 -20.55
CA GLY A 186 -23.25 12.49 -19.67
C GLY A 186 -22.91 12.63 -18.18
N GLY A 187 -21.64 12.76 -17.80
CA GLY A 187 -21.26 13.26 -16.47
C GLY A 187 -21.52 12.30 -15.30
N LYS A 188 -21.53 10.98 -15.51
CA LYS A 188 -21.48 10.01 -14.41
C LYS A 188 -20.04 9.85 -13.90
N GLY A 189 -19.65 10.82 -13.07
CA GLY A 189 -18.63 10.76 -12.02
C GLY A 189 -17.33 10.01 -12.32
N ALA A 190 -16.25 10.76 -12.59
CA ALA A 190 -14.89 10.23 -12.44
C ALA A 190 -14.77 9.51 -11.09
N ALA A 191 -14.37 8.24 -11.10
CA ALA A 191 -14.32 7.44 -9.90
C ALA A 191 -13.33 8.07 -8.89
N ASP A 192 -13.75 8.39 -7.68
CA ASP A 192 -12.89 9.06 -6.69
C ASP A 192 -11.80 8.09 -6.21
N PHE A 193 -10.54 8.35 -6.59
CA PHE A 193 -9.37 7.56 -6.19
C PHE A 193 -9.08 7.62 -4.67
N ARG A 194 -9.81 8.44 -3.90
CA ARG A 194 -9.86 8.36 -2.44
C ARG A 194 -10.58 7.12 -1.91
N ASN A 195 -11.26 6.37 -2.78
CA ASN A 195 -11.94 5.14 -2.45
C ASN A 195 -12.92 5.30 -1.26
N PRO A 196 -13.93 6.16 -1.34
CA PRO A 196 -14.80 6.48 -0.20
C PRO A 196 -15.57 5.27 0.32
N ILE A 197 -16.01 4.35 -0.56
CA ILE A 197 -16.70 3.11 -0.15
C ILE A 197 -15.78 2.22 0.68
N ALA A 198 -14.58 1.92 0.16
CA ALA A 198 -13.61 1.10 0.88
C ALA A 198 -13.16 1.78 2.18
N THR A 199 -12.87 3.08 2.14
CA THR A 199 -12.48 3.88 3.32
C THR A 199 -13.57 3.85 4.39
N ASN A 200 -14.83 4.08 4.01
CA ASN A 200 -15.96 4.02 4.94
C ASN A 200 -16.17 2.61 5.50
N PHE A 201 -16.06 1.57 4.67
CA PHE A 201 -16.18 0.19 5.15
C PHE A 201 -15.09 -0.13 6.18
N ILE A 202 -13.82 0.17 5.87
CA ILE A 202 -12.70 -0.10 6.76
C ILE A 202 -12.83 0.66 8.09
N ALA A 203 -13.25 1.93 8.03
CA ALA A 203 -13.41 2.78 9.20
C ALA A 203 -14.54 2.31 10.13
N ASN A 204 -15.65 1.81 9.57
CA ASN A 204 -16.83 1.43 10.33
C ASN A 204 -16.95 -0.07 10.60
N TYR A 205 -16.05 -0.89 10.07
CA TYR A 205 -16.07 -2.33 10.32
C TYR A 205 -15.88 -2.63 11.81
N THR A 206 -16.71 -3.53 12.33
CA THR A 206 -16.61 -4.08 13.68
C THR A 206 -16.65 -5.60 13.59
N VAL A 207 -15.79 -6.29 14.32
CA VAL A 207 -15.83 -7.76 14.39
C VAL A 207 -17.12 -8.17 15.08
N SER A 208 -17.94 -8.96 14.38
CA SER A 208 -19.10 -9.60 15.01
C SER A 208 -18.59 -10.63 16.02
N THR A 209 -18.64 -10.29 17.32
CA THR A 209 -18.43 -11.24 18.40
C THR A 209 -19.63 -12.18 18.44
N LYS A 210 -19.55 -13.31 17.74
CA LYS A 210 -20.40 -14.47 17.97
C LYS A 210 -19.53 -15.60 18.50
#